data_AF-A0A530LI18-F1
#
_entry.id   AF-A0A530LI18-F1
#
_cell.length_a   1.000
_cell.length_b   1.000
_cell.length_c   1.000
_cell.angle_alpha   90.00
_cell.angle_beta   90.00
_cell.angle_gamma   90.00
#
_symmetry.space_group_name_H-M   'P 1'
#
loop_
_entity.id
_entity.type
_entity.pdbx_description
1 polymer ?
#
loop_
_entity_poly.entity_id
_entity_poly.type
_entity_poly.pdbx_seq_one_letter_code
_entity_poly.pdbx_strand_id
1 'polypeptide(L)' 'HGYGQDFLDQTPPRGAAADDFLDAAAMMLIAGRIARDEAIPFPDPPLADRFGIPVAIWA' A
#
# COMPACT_ATOMS: atom_id res chain seq x y z
N HIS A 1 10.56 -1.59 6.71
CA HIS A 1 10.78 -2.91 6.06
C HIS A 1 9.48 -3.41 5.43
N GLY A 2 9.53 -4.45 4.57
CA GLY A 2 8.38 -5.04 3.87
C GLY A 2 8.21 -6.54 4.17
N TYR A 3 7.36 -7.24 3.40
CA TYR A 3 7.18 -8.68 3.54
C TYR A 3 8.39 -9.48 3.03
N GLY A 4 8.63 -10.66 3.62
CA GLY A 4 9.66 -11.59 3.18
C GLY A 4 9.33 -12.22 1.82
N GLN A 5 10.35 -12.65 1.09
CA GLN A 5 10.17 -13.28 -0.22
C GLN A 5 9.39 -14.59 -0.12
N ASP A 6 9.62 -15.37 0.93
CA ASP A 6 8.87 -16.58 1.25
C ASP A 6 7.37 -16.33 1.39
N PHE A 7 6.97 -15.19 1.96
CA PHE A 7 5.58 -14.78 2.02
C PHE A 7 5.03 -14.40 0.64
N LEU A 8 5.82 -13.67 -0.16
CA LEU A 8 5.40 -13.17 -1.48
C LEU A 8 5.31 -14.30 -2.53
N ASP A 9 6.08 -15.37 -2.38
CA ASP A 9 6.10 -16.53 -3.28
C ASP A 9 4.99 -17.55 -2.97
N GLN A 10 4.11 -17.28 -2.00
CA GLN A 10 2.97 -18.14 -1.70
C GLN A 10 1.97 -18.20 -2.87
N THR A 11 1.29 -19.34 -3.01
CA THR A 11 0.20 -19.48 -3.99
C THR A 11 -0.89 -18.44 -3.71
N PRO A 12 -1.22 -17.56 -4.67
CA PRO A 12 -2.28 -16.57 -4.50
C PRO A 12 -3.64 -17.20 -4.20
N PRO A 13 -4.57 -16.46 -3.56
CA PRO A 13 -5.96 -16.88 -3.42
C PRO A 13 -6.58 -17.23 -4.77
N ARG A 14 -7.53 -18.18 -4.77
CA ARG A 14 -8.18 -18.61 -6.01
C ARG A 14 -8.79 -17.42 -6.76
N GLY A 15 -8.37 -17.23 -8.00
CA GLY A 15 -8.86 -16.18 -8.89
C GLY A 15 -8.01 -14.91 -8.91
N ALA A 16 -6.98 -14.82 -8.07
CA ALA A 16 -5.97 -13.77 -8.14
C ALA A 16 -4.75 -14.25 -8.94
N ALA A 17 -4.19 -13.37 -9.76
CA ALA A 17 -2.87 -13.55 -10.35
C ALA A 17 -1.78 -13.21 -9.31
N ALA A 18 -0.52 -13.51 -9.63
CA ALA A 18 0.60 -13.30 -8.71
C ALA A 18 0.87 -11.81 -8.44
N ASP A 19 0.68 -10.96 -9.45
CA ASP A 19 0.73 -9.51 -9.34
C ASP A 19 -0.40 -8.96 -8.48
N ASP A 20 -1.64 -9.48 -8.60
CA ASP A 20 -2.74 -9.10 -7.71
C ASP A 20 -2.40 -9.35 -6.22
N PHE A 21 -1.75 -10.49 -5.92
CA PHE A 21 -1.30 -10.79 -4.55
C PHE A 21 -0.20 -9.86 -4.08
N LEU A 22 0.77 -9.55 -4.95
CA LEU A 22 1.84 -8.61 -4.66
C LEU A 22 1.29 -7.19 -4.42
N ASP A 23 0.35 -6.73 -5.23
CA ASP A 23 -0.30 -5.43 -5.09
C ASP A 23 -1.08 -5.34 -3.78
N ALA A 24 -1.84 -6.39 -3.43
CA ALA A 24 -2.55 -6.47 -2.15
C ALA A 24 -1.58 -6.45 -0.96
N ALA A 25 -0.44 -7.15 -1.04
CA ALA A 25 0.60 -7.11 -0.02
C ALA A 25 1.19 -5.70 0.12
N ALA A 26 1.51 -5.01 -0.99
CA ALA A 26 1.98 -3.63 -0.94
C ALA A 26 0.96 -2.70 -0.25
N MET A 27 -0.33 -2.83 -0.60
CA MET A 27 -1.40 -2.05 0.04
C MET A 27 -1.51 -2.34 1.54
N MET A 28 -1.43 -3.60 1.95
CA MET A 28 -1.47 -3.98 3.37
C MET A 28 -0.27 -3.44 4.17
N LEU A 29 0.92 -3.41 3.55
CA LEU A 29 2.10 -2.84 4.18
C LEU A 29 1.91 -1.35 4.48
N ILE A 30 1.42 -0.59 3.50
CA ILE A 30 1.17 0.85 3.65
C ILE A 30 0.02 1.11 4.62
N ALA A 31 -1.07 0.34 4.55
CA ALA A 31 -2.16 0.42 5.52
C ALA A 31 -1.67 0.22 6.96
N GLY A 32 -0.74 -0.72 7.16
CA GLY A 32 -0.09 -0.94 8.46
C GLY A 32 0.76 0.25 8.93
N ARG A 33 1.42 0.98 8.03
CA ARG A 33 2.17 2.20 8.38
C ARG A 33 1.23 3.35 8.70
N ILE A 34 0.15 3.53 7.92
CA ILE A 34 -0.89 4.53 8.19
C ILE A 34 -1.50 4.28 9.58
N ALA A 35 -1.85 3.03 9.91
CA ALA A 35 -2.42 2.69 11.21
C ALA A 35 -1.47 2.90 12.41
N ARG A 36 -0.16 3.09 12.17
CA ARG A 36 0.86 3.39 13.17
C ARG A 36 1.35 4.84 13.13
N ASP A 37 0.75 5.68 12.29
CA ASP A 37 1.23 7.05 12.02
C ASP A 37 2.68 7.11 11.51
N GLU A 38 3.14 6.04 10.84
CA GLU A 38 4.50 5.93 10.28
C GLU A 38 4.55 6.26 8.78
N ALA A 39 3.41 6.35 8.12
CA ALA A 39 3.34 6.61 6.68
C ALA A 39 3.58 8.09 6.39
N ILE A 40 4.41 8.38 5.39
CA ILE A 40 4.76 9.72 4.94
C ILE A 40 4.08 9.96 3.58
N PRO A 41 3.28 11.02 3.42
CA PRO A 41 2.68 11.35 2.14
C PRO A 41 3.72 12.00 1.22
N PHE A 42 3.56 11.77 -0.08
CA PHE A 42 4.26 12.51 -1.13
C PHE A 42 3.24 13.03 -2.16
N PRO A 43 3.13 14.36 -2.34
CA PRO A 43 3.83 15.42 -1.58
C PRO A 43 3.35 15.54 -0.13
N ASP A 44 4.17 16.20 0.71
CA ASP A 44 3.86 16.58 2.08
C ASP A 44 3.90 18.12 2.20
N PRO A 45 2.76 18.81 2.40
CA PRO A 45 1.42 18.25 2.65
C PRO A 45 0.79 17.63 1.38
N PRO A 46 -0.17 16.68 1.53
CA PRO A 46 -0.97 16.16 0.43
C PRO A 46 -1.62 17.28 -0.39
N LEU A 47 -1.74 17.06 -1.70
CA LEU A 47 -2.57 17.92 -2.54
C LEU A 47 -4.05 17.66 -2.25
N ALA A 48 -4.92 18.52 -2.77
CA ALA A 48 -6.36 18.32 -2.73
C ALA A 48 -6.91 18.33 -4.16
N ASP A 49 -7.83 17.41 -4.45
CA ASP A 49 -8.60 17.45 -5.70
C ASP A 49 -9.66 18.57 -5.68
N ARG A 50 -10.46 18.68 -6.75
CA ARG A 50 -11.51 19.72 -6.86
C ARG A 50 -12.64 19.63 -5.82
N PHE A 51 -12.71 18.53 -5.08
CA PHE A 51 -13.68 18.28 -4.02
C PHE A 51 -13.06 18.37 -2.63
N GLY A 52 -11.77 18.67 -2.52
CA GLY A 52 -11.05 18.73 -1.25
C GLY A 52 -10.56 17.37 -0.75
N ILE A 53 -10.60 16.32 -1.58
CA ILE A 53 -10.10 14.99 -1.19
C ILE A 53 -8.57 15.00 -1.24
N PRO A 54 -7.86 14.58 -0.17
CA PRO A 54 -6.42 14.48 -0.18
C PRO A 54 -5.88 13.53 -1.25
N VAL A 55 -4.87 13.98 -1.99
CA VAL A 55 -4.16 13.21 -3.02
C VAL A 55 -2.69 13.16 -2.66
N ALA A 56 -2.21 11.97 -2.32
CA ALA A 56 -0.81 11.67 -2.04
C ALA A 56 -0.50 10.21 -2.37
N ILE A 57 0.77 9.94 -2.67
CA ILE A 57 1.35 8.60 -2.60
C ILE A 57 1.84 8.40 -1.17
N TRP A 58 1.48 7.29 -0.54
CA TRP A 58 1.87 7.00 0.84
C TRP A 58 3.03 6.01 0.84
N ALA A 59 4.07 6.32 1.63
CA ALA A 59 5.23 5.47 1.84
C ALA A 59 5.38 5.13 3.33
#